data_AF-A0A957A613-F1
#
_entry.id   AF-A0A957A613-F1
#
_cell.length_a   1.000
_cell.length_b   1.000
_cell.length_c   1.000
_cell.angle_alpha   90.00
_cell.angle_beta   90.00
_cell.angle_gamma   90.00
#
_symmetry.space_group_name_H-M   'P 1'
#
loop_
_entity.id
_entity.type
_entity.pdbx_description
1 polymer ?
#
loop_
_entity_poly.entity_id
_entity_poly.type
_entity_poly.pdbx_seq_one_letter_code
_entity_poly.pdbx_strand_id
1 'polypeptide(L)'
;RSRSPFDAWDEGVLRDYCEYGLTKSGEGYALACPPSLEGTIWGGMSPDVYRAISSIEVPVHIVRAEPRTEHDPPGWTPSQTWPGVYEYFAQATDELAVGRGHFFALEAPELGARLIEQALQRATAR
;
A
#
# COMPACT_ATOMS: atom_id res chain seq x y z
N ARG A 1 -10.07 -7.43 -18.23
CA ARG A 1 -9.07 -6.64 -17.47
C ARG A 1 -8.56 -5.53 -18.37
N SER A 2 -9.22 -4.37 -18.42
CA SER A 2 -8.85 -3.26 -19.33
C SER A 2 -8.95 -1.88 -18.68
N ARG A 3 -9.05 -1.84 -17.35
CA ARG A 3 -9.22 -0.61 -16.58
C ARG A 3 -8.14 -0.57 -15.51
N SER A 4 -7.23 0.38 -15.63
CA SER A 4 -6.23 0.67 -14.60
C SER A 4 -6.89 1.11 -13.28
N PRO A 5 -6.34 0.69 -12.11
CA PRO A 5 -5.17 -0.18 -11.94
C PRO A 5 -5.46 -1.69 -12.03
N PHE A 6 -6.72 -2.11 -12.14
CA PHE A 6 -7.14 -3.52 -12.09
C PHE A 6 -6.66 -4.38 -13.25
N ASP A 7 -6.19 -3.77 -14.34
CA ASP A 7 -5.61 -4.49 -15.47
C ASP A 7 -4.21 -5.04 -15.18
N ALA A 8 -3.49 -4.43 -14.24
CA ALA A 8 -2.16 -4.86 -13.80
C ALA A 8 -2.18 -5.82 -12.60
N TRP A 9 -3.33 -6.00 -11.94
CA TRP A 9 -3.44 -6.85 -10.76
C TRP A 9 -3.26 -8.33 -11.09
N ASP A 10 -2.69 -9.06 -10.14
CA ASP A 10 -2.66 -10.52 -10.19
C ASP A 10 -4.08 -11.08 -10.34
N GLU A 11 -4.19 -12.20 -11.05
CA GLU A 11 -5.48 -12.81 -11.35
C GLU A 11 -6.23 -13.27 -10.11
N GLY A 12 -5.51 -13.90 -9.17
CA GLY A 12 -6.07 -14.34 -7.90
C GLY A 12 -6.53 -13.14 -7.08
N VAL A 13 -5.68 -12.12 -6.95
CA VAL A 13 -6.01 -10.89 -6.22
C VAL A 13 -7.26 -10.20 -6.77
N LEU A 14 -7.39 -10.07 -8.11
CA LEU A 14 -8.58 -9.47 -8.70
C LEU A 14 -9.84 -10.32 -8.46
N ARG A 15 -9.71 -11.65 -8.50
CA ARG A 15 -10.82 -12.56 -8.19
C ARG A 15 -11.27 -12.39 -6.75
N ASP A 16 -10.34 -12.39 -5.81
CA ASP A 16 -10.60 -12.18 -4.39
C ASP A 16 -11.24 -10.81 -4.14
N TYR A 17 -10.79 -9.76 -4.83
CA TYR A 17 -11.43 -8.44 -4.75
C TYR A 17 -12.89 -8.48 -5.24
N CYS A 18 -13.18 -9.21 -6.33
CA CYS A 18 -14.55 -9.35 -6.83
C CYS A 18 -15.43 -10.18 -5.87
N GLU A 19 -14.86 -11.19 -5.22
CA GLU A 19 -15.58 -12.10 -4.34
C GLU A 19 -15.83 -11.50 -2.94
N TYR A 20 -14.83 -10.84 -2.38
CA TYR A 20 -14.85 -10.37 -0.98
C TYR A 20 -14.93 -8.84 -0.86
N GLY A 21 -14.47 -8.10 -1.86
CA GLY A 21 -14.51 -6.64 -1.87
C GLY A 21 -15.84 -6.06 -2.32
N LEU A 22 -16.74 -6.88 -2.86
CA LEU A 22 -18.02 -6.46 -3.42
C LEU A 22 -19.18 -7.26 -2.82
N THR A 23 -20.35 -6.62 -2.75
CA THR A 23 -21.62 -7.27 -2.42
C THR A 23 -22.65 -6.97 -3.50
N LYS A 24 -23.58 -7.90 -3.72
CA LYS A 24 -24.66 -7.71 -4.69
C LYS A 24 -25.60 -6.61 -4.21
N SER A 25 -25.88 -5.65 -5.08
CA SER A 25 -26.77 -4.53 -4.78
C SER A 25 -27.65 -4.24 -5.99
N GLY A 26 -28.92 -4.68 -5.92
CA GLY A 26 -29.84 -4.60 -7.04
C GLY A 26 -29.34 -5.39 -8.25
N GLU A 27 -29.26 -4.72 -9.41
CA GLU A 27 -28.74 -5.28 -10.66
C GLU A 27 -27.20 -5.19 -10.78
N GLY A 28 -26.54 -4.57 -9.81
CA GLY A 28 -25.09 -4.36 -9.82
C GLY A 28 -24.40 -4.83 -8.55
N TYR A 29 -23.24 -4.21 -8.29
CA TYR A 29 -22.41 -4.48 -7.13
C TYR A 29 -22.09 -3.17 -6.41
N ALA A 30 -22.00 -3.24 -5.10
CA ALA A 30 -21.48 -2.17 -4.25
C ALA A 30 -20.21 -2.66 -3.54
N LEU A 31 -19.38 -1.73 -3.08
CA LEU A 31 -18.28 -2.08 -2.19
C LEU A 31 -18.85 -2.76 -0.93
N ALA A 32 -18.19 -3.82 -0.47
CA ALA A 32 -18.49 -4.41 0.83
C ALA A 32 -18.14 -3.44 1.98
N CYS A 33 -17.16 -2.55 1.75
CA CYS A 33 -16.85 -1.42 2.62
C CYS A 33 -17.93 -0.33 2.51
N PRO A 34 -18.50 0.16 3.64
CA PRO A 34 -19.43 1.29 3.61
C PRO A 34 -18.78 2.53 2.96
N PRO A 35 -19.46 3.22 2.02
CA PRO A 35 -18.87 4.39 1.34
C PRO A 35 -18.43 5.51 2.28
N SER A 36 -19.13 5.70 3.40
CA SER A 36 -18.74 6.69 4.43
C SER A 36 -17.43 6.34 5.10
N LEU A 37 -17.12 5.05 5.29
CA LEU A 37 -15.87 4.57 5.86
C LEU A 37 -14.73 4.73 4.86
N GLU A 38 -14.92 4.31 3.60
CA GLU A 38 -13.95 4.49 2.53
C GLU A 38 -13.57 5.97 2.35
N GLY A 39 -14.58 6.85 2.44
CA GLY A 39 -14.41 8.30 2.36
C GLY A 39 -13.48 8.89 3.42
N THR A 40 -13.33 8.23 4.58
CA THR A 40 -12.48 8.72 5.67
C THR A 40 -10.99 8.77 5.30
N ILE A 41 -10.55 7.95 4.34
CA ILE A 41 -9.17 7.95 3.82
C ILE A 41 -8.80 9.34 3.23
N TRP A 42 -9.80 10.08 2.75
CA TRP A 42 -9.64 11.41 2.16
C TRP A 42 -9.75 12.55 3.18
N GLY A 43 -10.09 12.26 4.44
CA GLY A 43 -10.39 13.25 5.49
C GLY A 43 -9.17 14.01 6.04
N GLY A 44 -7.97 13.75 5.53
CA GLY A 44 -6.72 14.29 6.04
C GLY A 44 -6.17 13.49 7.23
N MET A 45 -4.85 13.46 7.34
CA MET A 45 -4.15 12.78 8.45
C MET A 45 -3.95 13.76 9.60
N SER A 46 -4.03 13.28 10.85
CA SER A 46 -3.62 14.09 12.00
C SER A 46 -2.15 14.51 11.87
N PRO A 47 -1.79 15.78 12.11
CA PRO A 47 -0.39 16.21 12.16
C PRO A 47 0.42 15.45 13.22
N ASP A 48 -0.25 14.89 14.24
CA ASP A 48 0.38 14.12 15.30
C ASP A 48 0.84 12.72 14.85
N VAL A 49 0.55 12.30 13.61
CA VAL A 49 0.98 10.97 13.11
C VAL A 49 2.50 10.81 13.20
N TYR A 50 3.26 11.86 12.86
CA TYR A 50 4.73 11.84 12.91
C TYR A 50 5.26 11.76 14.34
N ARG A 51 4.56 12.38 15.29
CA ARG A 51 4.86 12.23 16.71
C ARG A 51 4.53 10.83 17.20
N ALA A 52 3.40 10.27 16.78
CA ALA A 52 3.00 8.91 17.16
C ALA A 52 3.99 7.85 16.65
N ILE A 53 4.38 7.90 15.38
CA ILE A 53 5.34 6.92 14.82
C ILE A 53 6.72 6.99 15.48
N SER A 54 7.14 8.15 16.01
CA SER A 54 8.40 8.27 16.76
C SER A 54 8.41 7.49 18.07
N SER A 55 7.24 7.12 18.60
CA SER A 55 7.12 6.28 19.81
C SER A 55 7.19 4.77 19.52
N ILE A 56 7.32 4.37 18.26
CA ILE A 56 7.44 2.96 17.87
C ILE A 56 8.89 2.50 18.09
N GLU A 57 9.09 1.66 19.10
CA GLU A 57 10.42 1.17 19.51
C GLU A 57 10.84 -0.13 18.82
N VAL A 58 9.91 -0.82 18.16
CA VAL A 58 10.21 -2.06 17.42
C VAL A 58 10.89 -1.75 16.08
N PRO A 59 11.71 -2.67 15.53
CA PRO A 59 12.23 -2.54 14.18
C PRO A 59 11.12 -2.32 13.14
N VAL A 60 11.23 -1.26 12.34
CA VAL A 60 10.30 -0.98 11.23
C VAL A 60 11.02 -1.15 9.89
N HIS A 61 10.39 -1.88 8.97
CA HIS A 61 10.85 -1.99 7.60
C HIS A 61 9.82 -1.38 6.67
N ILE A 62 10.18 -0.28 6.03
CA ILE A 62 9.32 0.48 5.12
C ILE A 62 9.70 0.07 3.70
N VAL A 63 8.74 -0.48 2.97
CA VAL A 63 8.87 -0.74 1.53
C VAL A 63 7.92 0.18 0.79
N ARG A 64 8.45 0.97 -0.14
CA ARG A 64 7.66 1.96 -0.90
C ARG A 64 7.91 1.85 -2.39
N ALA A 65 6.91 2.26 -3.16
CA ALA A 65 7.00 2.38 -4.61
C ALA A 65 7.90 3.55 -5.04
N GLU A 66 8.12 3.67 -6.35
CA GLU A 66 8.86 4.82 -6.90
C GLU A 66 8.09 6.13 -6.71
N PRO A 67 8.76 7.22 -6.30
CA PRO A 67 8.11 8.51 -6.10
C PRO A 67 7.65 9.09 -7.44
N ARG A 68 6.67 10.01 -7.37
CA ARG A 68 6.21 10.74 -8.55
C ARG A 68 7.34 11.56 -9.17
N THR A 69 7.44 11.46 -10.49
CA THR A 69 8.26 12.28 -11.37
C THR A 69 7.39 13.27 -12.14
N GLU A 70 8.02 14.25 -12.79
CA GLU A 70 7.34 15.21 -13.66
C GLU A 70 6.74 14.58 -14.93
N HIS A 71 7.17 13.37 -15.29
CA HIS A 71 6.70 12.65 -16.48
C HIS A 71 5.55 11.70 -16.18
N ASP A 72 5.20 11.48 -14.91
CA ASP A 72 4.14 10.55 -14.54
C ASP A 72 2.75 11.13 -14.82
N PRO A 73 1.83 10.35 -15.41
CA PRO A 73 0.47 10.79 -15.62
C PRO A 73 -0.26 11.05 -14.28
N PRO A 74 -1.38 11.80 -14.31
CA PRO A 74 -2.29 11.88 -13.18
C PRO A 74 -2.76 10.48 -12.77
N GLY A 75 -2.78 10.21 -11.47
CA GLY A 75 -3.20 8.91 -10.95
C GLY A 75 -2.50 8.52 -9.64
N TRP A 76 -2.74 7.29 -9.23
CA TRP A 76 -2.32 6.75 -7.94
C TRP A 76 -1.15 5.77 -8.06
N THR A 77 -0.62 5.57 -9.27
CA THR A 77 0.48 4.62 -9.52
C THR A 77 1.79 5.00 -8.85
N PRO A 78 2.24 6.27 -8.77
CA PRO A 78 3.43 6.58 -8.00
C PRO A 78 3.23 6.37 -6.49
N SER A 79 4.31 6.27 -5.73
CA SER A 79 4.25 6.17 -4.27
C SER A 79 3.45 7.31 -3.65
N GLN A 80 2.48 6.94 -2.82
CA GLN A 80 1.75 7.86 -1.95
C GLN A 80 2.49 8.11 -0.62
N THR A 81 3.52 7.31 -0.33
CA THR A 81 4.37 7.44 0.84
C THR A 81 5.50 8.43 0.56
N TRP A 82 5.62 9.47 1.39
CA TRP A 82 6.71 10.43 1.31
C TRP A 82 8.05 9.75 1.66
N PRO A 83 9.11 9.92 0.84
CA PRO A 83 10.39 9.25 1.06
C PRO A 83 11.08 9.55 2.39
N GLY A 84 10.79 10.68 3.05
CA GLY A 84 11.41 11.05 4.33
C GLY A 84 10.71 10.46 5.57
N VAL A 85 9.62 9.69 5.41
CA VAL A 85 8.86 9.20 6.57
C VAL A 85 9.67 8.30 7.50
N TYR A 86 10.64 7.55 6.97
CA TYR A 86 11.46 6.62 7.76
C TYR A 86 12.31 7.35 8.82
N GLU A 87 12.65 8.62 8.59
CA GLU A 87 13.47 9.44 9.51
C GLU A 87 12.75 9.74 10.84
N TYR A 88 11.43 9.56 10.89
CA TYR A 88 10.62 9.81 12.07
C TYR A 88 10.49 8.60 12.99
N PHE A 89 10.88 7.41 12.54
CA PHE A 89 10.87 6.21 13.35
C PHE A 89 12.17 6.10 14.16
N ALA A 90 12.09 5.62 15.40
CA ALA A 90 13.26 5.40 16.23
C ALA A 90 14.23 4.37 15.60
N GLN A 91 13.68 3.36 14.91
CA GLN A 91 14.47 2.32 14.27
C GLN A 91 13.83 1.81 12.96
N ALA A 92 13.99 2.56 11.87
CA ALA A 92 13.50 2.16 10.56
C ALA A 92 14.60 1.85 9.53
N THR A 93 14.22 1.05 8.54
CA THR A 93 14.90 0.91 7.25
C THR A 93 13.93 1.28 6.14
N ASP A 94 14.44 1.88 5.07
CA ASP A 94 13.68 2.27 3.88
C ASP A 94 14.18 1.48 2.67
N GLU A 95 13.28 0.77 2.00
CA GLU A 95 13.55 -0.02 0.81
C GLU A 95 12.64 0.44 -0.33
N LEU A 96 13.25 0.72 -1.48
CA LEU A 96 12.53 1.08 -2.69
C LEU A 96 12.20 -0.18 -3.48
N ALA A 97 10.91 -0.40 -3.75
CA ALA A 97 10.46 -1.40 -4.71
C ALA A 97 10.72 -0.87 -6.13
N VAL A 98 11.94 -1.07 -6.63
CA VAL A 98 12.41 -0.54 -7.92
C VAL A 98 11.52 -1.02 -9.06
N GLY A 99 11.11 -0.09 -9.93
CA GLY A 99 10.23 -0.32 -11.07
C GLY A 99 8.79 -0.69 -10.68
N ARG A 100 8.36 -0.40 -9.45
CA ARG A 100 7.03 -0.74 -8.95
C ARG A 100 6.21 0.49 -8.59
N GLY A 101 4.90 0.43 -8.89
CA GLY A 101 3.92 1.42 -8.49
C GLY A 101 3.26 1.12 -7.14
N HIS A 102 2.41 2.01 -6.66
CA HIS A 102 1.71 1.95 -5.38
C HIS A 102 0.96 0.64 -5.15
N PHE A 103 0.43 0.03 -6.22
CA PHE A 103 -0.34 -1.20 -6.17
C PHE A 103 0.51 -2.47 -6.28
N PHE A 104 1.85 -2.40 -6.12
CA PHE A 104 2.75 -3.54 -6.32
C PHE A 104 2.39 -4.78 -5.50
N ALA A 105 1.80 -4.61 -4.32
CA ALA A 105 1.35 -5.72 -3.48
C ALA A 105 0.15 -6.46 -4.09
N LEU A 106 -0.63 -5.80 -4.95
CA LEU A 106 -1.78 -6.35 -5.66
C LEU A 106 -1.38 -6.85 -7.06
N GLU A 107 -0.36 -6.24 -7.67
CA GLU A 107 0.21 -6.64 -8.96
C GLU A 107 1.13 -7.87 -8.85
N ALA A 108 1.88 -7.98 -7.76
CA ALA A 108 2.86 -9.02 -7.50
C ALA A 108 2.77 -9.48 -6.02
N PRO A 109 1.71 -10.17 -5.62
CA PRO A 109 1.51 -10.59 -4.22
C PRO A 109 2.67 -11.44 -3.68
N GLU A 110 3.35 -12.21 -4.53
CA GLU A 110 4.54 -12.97 -4.19
C GLU A 110 5.74 -12.09 -3.82
N LEU A 111 5.84 -10.87 -4.38
CA LEU A 111 6.82 -9.89 -3.94
C LEU A 111 6.49 -9.42 -2.52
N GLY A 112 5.22 -9.11 -2.25
CA GLY A 112 4.75 -8.74 -0.91
C GLY A 112 5.10 -9.81 0.13
N ALA A 113 4.81 -11.08 -0.16
CA ALA A 113 5.15 -12.20 0.71
C ALA A 113 6.66 -12.29 1.00
N ARG A 114 7.50 -12.22 -0.05
CA ARG A 114 8.96 -12.25 0.12
C ARG A 114 9.49 -11.08 0.96
N LEU A 115 8.98 -9.87 0.78
CA LEU A 115 9.38 -8.70 1.55
C LEU A 115 9.07 -8.88 3.05
N ILE A 116 7.91 -9.47 3.36
CA ILE A 116 7.51 -9.80 4.72
C ILE A 116 8.46 -10.86 5.31
N GLU A 117 8.75 -11.95 4.58
CA GLU A 117 9.70 -12.98 5.03
C GLU A 117 11.09 -12.40 5.31
N GLN A 118 11.59 -11.54 4.44
CA GLN A 118 12.88 -10.85 4.64
C GLN A 118 12.86 -9.92 5.85
N ALA A 119 11.75 -9.21 6.09
CA ALA A 119 11.59 -8.38 7.28
C ALA A 119 11.63 -9.23 8.57
N LEU A 120 10.94 -10.38 8.58
CA LEU A 120 10.94 -11.32 9.71
C LEU A 120 12.34 -11.89 9.98
N GLN A 121 13.05 -12.32 8.93
CA GLN A 121 14.42 -12.83 9.06
C GLN A 121 15.38 -11.79 9.66
N ARG A 122 15.29 -10.53 9.21
CA ARG A 122 16.07 -9.41 9.75
C ARG A 122 15.76 -9.11 11.22
N ALA A 123 14.51 -9.30 11.64
CA ALA A 123 14.12 -9.12 13.04
C ALA A 123 14.69 -10.24 13.94
N THR A 124 14.74 -11.48 13.45
CA THR A 124 15.25 -12.63 14.20
C THR A 124 16.77 -12.76 14.24
N ALA A 125 17.48 -12.08 13.33
CA ALA A 125 18.95 -12.12 13.25
C ALA A 125 19.66 -11.11 14.17
N ARG A 126 18.90 -10.37 15.00
CA ARG A 126 19.39 -9.41 16.00
C ARG A 126 19.29 -10.00 17.40
#